data_AF-A0A2I3BQK1-F1
#
_entry.id   AF-A0A2I3BQK1-F1
#
_cell.length_a   1.000
_cell.length_b   1.000
_cell.length_c   1.000
_cell.angle_alpha   90.00
_cell.angle_beta   90.00
_cell.angle_gamma   90.00
#
_symmetry.space_group_name_H-M   'P 1'
#
loop_
_entity.id
_entity.type
_entity.pdbx_description
1 polymer ?
#
loop_
_entity_poly.entity_id
_entity_poly.type
_entity_poly.pdbx_seq_one_letter_code
_entity_poly.pdbx_strand_id
1 'polypeptide(L)' 'MGNLIKVLTRDIDHNAAHFFLDFENAQPTESEKEIYNQVNVVLKDAEGILEDLQSYRGAGHEIREAIQHPADEKLQ' A
#
# COMPACT_ATOMS: atom_id res chain seq x y z
N MET A 1 -22.75 7.35 -21.59
CA MET A 1 -21.67 7.87 -20.71
C MET A 1 -22.13 8.25 -19.29
N GLY A 2 -23.44 8.35 -18.99
CA GLY A 2 -23.91 8.68 -17.63
C GLY A 2 -23.95 7.52 -16.61
N ASN A 3 -24.11 6.26 -17.07
CA ASN A 3 -24.12 5.10 -16.17
C ASN A 3 -22.73 4.73 -15.64
N LEU A 4 -21.68 4.92 -16.45
CA LEU A 4 -20.30 4.74 -16.00
C LEU A 4 -19.94 5.74 -14.90
N ILE A 5 -20.34 7.01 -15.06
CA ILE A 5 -20.14 8.02 -14.01
C ILE A 5 -20.93 7.65 -12.76
N LYS A 6 -22.20 7.22 -12.86
CA LYS A 6 -22.98 6.78 -11.69
C LYS A 6 -22.41 5.55 -10.97
N VAL A 7 -21.77 4.63 -11.69
CA VAL A 7 -21.04 3.51 -11.07
C VAL A 7 -19.77 4.02 -10.39
N LEU A 8 -19.09 4.99 -10.99
CA LEU A 8 -17.87 5.62 -10.47
C LEU A 8 -18.12 6.66 -9.36
N THR A 9 -19.36 7.09 -9.15
CA THR A 9 -19.73 8.17 -8.22
C THR A 9 -20.84 7.80 -7.24
N ARG A 10 -21.17 6.51 -7.09
CA ARG A 10 -21.96 6.08 -5.93
C ARG A 10 -21.07 6.28 -4.71
N ASP A 11 -21.48 7.18 -3.80
CA ASP A 11 -20.88 7.46 -2.49
C ASP A 11 -19.77 8.53 -2.40
N ILE A 12 -19.73 9.50 -3.33
CA ILE A 12 -18.84 10.69 -3.19
C ILE A 12 -19.23 11.66 -2.07
N ASP A 13 -20.48 11.63 -1.57
CA ASP A 13 -20.92 12.60 -0.55
C ASP A 13 -20.28 12.36 0.83
N HIS A 14 -19.74 11.17 1.10
CA HIS A 14 -19.08 10.84 2.37
C HIS A 14 -17.57 10.65 2.28
N ASN A 15 -16.98 10.70 1.07
CA ASN A 15 -15.57 10.39 0.87
C ASN A 15 -14.94 11.35 -0.13
N ALA A 16 -14.48 12.49 0.39
CA ALA A 16 -13.65 13.41 -0.36
C ALA A 16 -12.38 12.69 -0.84
N ALA A 17 -12.26 12.53 -2.16
CA ALA A 17 -11.04 12.16 -2.86
C ALA A 17 -10.50 10.72 -2.69
N HIS A 18 -11.35 9.71 -2.50
CA HIS A 18 -10.93 8.32 -2.69
C HIS A 18 -11.25 7.84 -4.10
N PHE A 19 -10.28 7.95 -5.01
CA PHE A 19 -10.26 7.31 -6.34
C PHE A 19 -10.05 5.78 -6.26
N PHE A 20 -10.12 5.20 -5.07
CA PHE A 20 -9.93 3.78 -4.86
C PHE A 20 -11.27 3.06 -4.91
N LEU A 21 -11.32 1.99 -5.71
CA LEU A 21 -12.32 0.95 -5.55
C LEU A 21 -12.26 0.47 -4.09
N ASP A 22 -13.36 0.60 -3.38
CA ASP A 22 -13.51 0.03 -2.05
C ASP A 22 -13.54 -1.51 -2.18
N PHE A 23 -12.36 -2.12 -2.18
CA PHE A 23 -12.17 -3.57 -2.18
C PHE A 23 -12.64 -4.22 -0.86
N GLU A 24 -13.02 -3.46 0.17
CA GLU A 24 -13.68 -4.06 1.34
C GLU A 24 -15.16 -4.30 1.07
N ASN A 25 -15.85 -3.35 0.41
CA ASN A 25 -17.29 -3.42 0.15
C ASN A 25 -17.66 -3.81 -1.29
N ALA A 26 -16.70 -3.96 -2.20
CA ALA A 26 -16.97 -4.36 -3.58
C ALA A 26 -17.52 -5.79 -3.64
N GLN A 27 -18.66 -5.95 -4.34
CA GLN A 27 -19.21 -7.26 -4.67
C GLN A 27 -18.77 -7.67 -6.07
N PRO A 28 -17.77 -8.56 -6.21
CA PRO A 28 -17.34 -9.02 -7.52
C PRO A 28 -18.45 -9.84 -8.20
N THR A 29 -18.66 -9.60 -9.50
CA THR A 29 -19.49 -10.50 -10.31
C THR A 29 -18.82 -11.87 -10.45
N GLU A 30 -19.57 -12.91 -10.86
CA GLU A 30 -18.99 -14.26 -10.99
C GLU A 30 -17.79 -14.33 -11.93
N SER A 31 -17.80 -13.54 -13.01
CA SER A 31 -16.69 -13.41 -13.94
C SER A 31 -15.46 -12.71 -13.35
N GLU A 32 -15.63 -11.89 -12.31
CA GLU A 32 -14.56 -11.07 -11.73
C GLU A 32 -13.98 -11.68 -10.45
N LYS A 33 -14.70 -12.61 -9.79
CA LYS A 33 -14.31 -13.21 -8.50
C LYS A 33 -12.89 -13.75 -8.48
N GLU A 34 -12.45 -14.42 -9.54
CA GLU A 34 -11.10 -15.01 -9.59
C GLU A 34 -10.02 -13.93 -9.56
N ILE A 35 -10.13 -12.93 -10.43
CA ILE A 35 -9.20 -11.80 -10.51
C ILE A 35 -9.27 -10.97 -9.23
N TYR A 36 -10.48 -10.73 -8.73
CA TYR A 36 -10.73 -10.01 -7.48
C TYR A 36 -9.98 -10.64 -6.32
N ASN A 37 -10.08 -11.96 -6.14
CA ASN A 37 -9.41 -12.66 -5.05
C ASN A 37 -7.88 -12.58 -5.17
N GLN A 38 -7.34 -12.75 -6.38
CA GLN A 38 -5.89 -12.64 -6.60
C GLN A 38 -5.37 -11.24 -6.26
N VAL A 39 -6.07 -10.20 -6.72
CA VAL A 39 -5.69 -8.80 -6.47
C VAL A 39 -5.88 -8.44 -4.99
N ASN A 40 -6.95 -8.91 -4.35
CA ASN A 40 -7.23 -8.61 -2.95
C ASN A 40 -6.16 -9.16 -1.99
N VAL A 41 -5.55 -10.31 -2.30
CA VAL A 41 -4.42 -10.83 -1.53
C VAL A 41 -3.24 -9.86 -1.57
N VAL A 42 -2.86 -9.39 -2.76
CA VAL A 42 -1.74 -8.45 -2.93
C VAL A 42 -2.04 -7.10 -2.27
N LEU A 43 -3.28 -6.61 -2.37
CA LEU A 43 -3.68 -5.35 -1.76
C LEU A 43 -3.64 -5.39 -0.23
N LYS A 44 -3.99 -6.53 0.38
CA LYS A 44 -3.87 -6.70 1.83
C LYS A 44 -2.42 -6.67 2.30
N ASP A 45 -1.52 -7.27 1.54
CA ASP A 45 -0.09 -7.25 1.87
C ASP A 45 0.53 -5.86 1.65
N ALA A 46 -0.02 -5.08 0.72
CA ALA A 46 0.49 -3.74 0.39
C ALA A 46 0.39 -2.75 1.55
N GLU A 47 -0.61 -2.88 2.42
CA GLU A 47 -0.75 -2.04 3.62
C GLU A 47 0.41 -2.29 4.60
N GLY A 48 0.75 -3.56 4.83
CA GLY A 48 1.92 -3.92 5.65
C GLY A 48 3.24 -3.41 5.05
N ILE A 49 3.40 -3.49 3.73
CA ILE A 49 4.59 -2.92 3.05
C ILE A 49 4.70 -1.40 3.25
N LEU A 50 3.56 -0.70 3.23
CA LEU A 50 3.53 0.75 3.48
C LEU A 50 3.89 1.08 4.93
N GLU A 51 3.38 0.32 5.90
CA GLU A 51 3.75 0.47 7.31
C GLU A 51 5.25 0.20 7.54
N ASP A 52 5.79 -0.85 6.94
CA ASP A 52 7.23 -1.17 6.98
C ASP A 52 8.06 -0.02 6.42
N LEU A 53 7.64 0.56 5.28
CA LEU A 53 8.31 1.70 4.68
C LEU A 53 8.21 2.97 5.54
N GLN A 54 7.05 3.24 6.14
CA GLN A 54 6.85 4.40 7.02
C GLN A 54 7.66 4.28 8.31
N SER A 55 7.81 3.06 8.83
CA SER A 55 8.58 2.78 10.05
C SER A 55 10.08 2.67 9.80
N TYR A 56 10.53 2.64 8.54
CA TYR A 56 11.93 2.54 8.17
C TYR A 56 12.72 3.79 8.60
N ARG A 57 13.42 3.69 9.74
CA ARG A 57 14.25 4.77 10.30
C ARG A 57 15.58 4.98 9.57
N GLY A 58 15.97 4.01 8.75
CA GLY A 58 17.30 3.93 8.14
C GLY A 58 18.40 3.60 9.16
N ALA A 59 19.62 3.46 8.65
CA ALA A 59 20.82 3.13 9.43
C ALA A 59 21.94 4.17 9.20
N GLY A 60 21.57 5.41 8.89
CA GLY A 60 22.52 6.43 8.44
C GLY A 60 23.48 6.93 9.54
N HIS A 61 23.17 6.68 10.82
CA HIS A 61 24.10 7.01 11.91
C HIS A 61 25.17 5.93 12.02
N GLU A 62 24.74 4.67 12.10
CA GLU A 62 25.56 3.48 12.18
C GLU A 62 26.51 3.39 10.98
N ILE A 63 26.01 3.62 9.76
CA ILE A 63 26.83 3.67 8.54
C ILE A 63 27.90 4.75 8.62
N ARG A 64 27.58 5.93 9.17
CA ARG A 64 28.57 7.02 9.30
C ARG A 64 29.65 6.68 10.32
N GLU A 65 29.27 6.12 11.46
CA GLU A 65 30.20 5.67 12.50
C GLU A 65 31.15 4.59 11.96
N ALA A 66 30.59 3.59 11.27
CA ALA A 66 31.36 2.52 10.63
C ALA A 66 32.39 3.04 9.61
N ILE A 67 32.01 4.03 8.79
CA ILE A 67 32.91 4.65 7.82
C ILE A 67 34.01 5.50 8.49
N GLN A 68 33.67 6.21 9.57
CA GLN A 68 34.64 7.03 10.30
C GLN A 68 35.64 6.18 11.10
N HIS A 69 35.25 4.97 11.48
CA HIS A 69 36.06 4.03 12.24
C HIS A 69 36.23 2.68 11.50
N PRO A 70 36.87 2.67 10.31
CA PRO A 70 36.92 1.49 9.43
C PRO A 70 37.76 0.34 9.98
N ALA A 71 38.59 0.60 11.00
CA ALA A 71 39.41 -0.41 11.67
C ALA A 71 38.73 -1.03 12.90
N ASP A 72 37.57 -0.51 13.32
CA ASP A 72 36.80 -1.08 14.44
C ASP A 72 35.77 -2.09 13.91
N GLU A 73 36.10 -3.38 13.99
CA GLU A 73 35.22 -4.48 13.59
C GLU A 73 33.91 -4.53 14.39
N LYS A 74 33.81 -3.87 15.55
CA LYS A 74 32.55 -3.83 16.31
C LYS A 74 31.51 -2.89 15.72
N LEU A 75 31.94 -1.98 14.84
CA LEU A 75 31.09 -1.00 14.18
C LEU A 75 30.70 -1.40 12.74
N GLN A 76 31.21 -2.54 12.25
CA GLN A 76 30.88 -3.11 10.93
C GLN A 76 29.85 -4.24 11.07
#